data_AF-D4Z7J3-F1
#
_entry.id   AF-D4Z7J3-F1
#
_cell.length_a   1.000
_cell.length_b   1.000
_cell.length_c   1.000
_cell.angle_alpha   90.00
_cell.angle_beta   90.00
_cell.angle_gamma   90.00
#
_symmetry.space_group_name_H-M   'P 1'
#
loop_
_entity.id
_entity.type
_entity.pdbx_description
1 polymer ?
#
loop_
_entity_poly.entity_id
_entity_poly.type
_entity_poly.pdbx_seq_one_letter_code
_entity_poly.pdbx_strand_id
1 'polypeptide(L)'
;MHKVGLTIMALALPLIGAGAMAQQAPATVAAATPPPGPGLDLINERCGFCHTTGQVFQKRRSEAEWAATVQGMADRGAEVSPEEIKTITAYLAKNYAPAPGAAPSAGGR
;
A
#
# COMPACT_ATOMS: atom_id res chain seq x y z
N MET A 1 30.34 -4.12 61.15
CA MET A 1 30.43 -3.00 62.11
C MET A 1 31.67 -2.18 61.79
N HIS A 2 31.61 -1.16 60.92
CA HIS A 2 32.61 -0.07 60.84
C HIS A 2 32.02 1.12 60.08
N LYS A 3 31.66 2.15 60.85
CA LYS A 3 31.87 3.60 60.66
C LYS A 3 31.30 4.30 59.42
N VAL A 4 30.34 5.17 59.72
CA VAL A 4 29.84 6.33 58.96
C VAL A 4 31.00 7.21 58.45
N GLY A 5 30.97 7.53 57.15
CA GLY A 5 31.80 8.56 56.51
C GLY A 5 30.92 9.71 56.01
N LEU A 6 31.19 10.89 56.55
CA LEU A 6 30.53 12.17 56.37
C LEU A 6 30.96 12.87 55.05
N THR A 7 29.99 13.42 54.30
CA THR A 7 30.12 14.47 53.24
C THR A 7 31.00 14.11 52.02
N ILE A 8 30.65 14.40 50.76
CA ILE A 8 30.37 15.71 50.14
C ILE A 8 29.33 15.48 49.02
N MET A 9 28.16 16.10 49.13
CA MET A 9 27.22 16.23 48.01
C MET A 9 27.78 17.26 47.03
N ALA A 10 28.61 16.82 46.09
CA ALA A 10 28.91 17.59 44.89
C ALA A 10 27.69 17.51 43.96
N LEU A 11 26.78 18.47 44.11
CA LEU A 11 25.73 18.78 43.14
C LEU A 11 26.38 19.29 41.85
N ALA A 12 26.81 18.37 41.00
CA ALA A 12 27.01 18.66 39.59
C ALA A 12 25.65 18.52 38.92
N LEU A 13 24.98 19.66 38.69
CA LEU A 13 23.82 19.77 37.81
C LEU A 13 24.22 19.29 36.40
N PRO A 14 23.69 18.18 35.87
CA PRO A 14 23.71 18.01 34.44
C PRO A 14 22.61 18.92 33.88
N LEU A 15 23.01 19.98 33.17
CA LEU A 15 22.16 20.63 32.17
C LEU A 15 21.84 19.61 31.09
N ILE A 16 20.85 18.75 31.35
CA ILE A 16 20.29 17.86 30.34
C ILE A 16 19.35 18.74 29.53
N GLY A 17 19.88 19.24 28.42
CA GLY A 17 19.13 20.03 27.45
C GLY A 17 17.82 19.33 27.08
N ALA A 18 16.75 20.12 27.08
CA ALA A 18 15.44 19.72 26.60
C ALA A 18 15.51 19.45 25.08
N GLY A 19 16.04 18.29 24.70
CA GLY A 19 15.77 17.70 23.41
C GLY A 19 14.35 17.17 23.45
N ALA A 20 13.41 17.93 22.90
CA ALA A 20 12.07 17.43 22.62
C ALA A 20 12.20 16.23 21.68
N MET A 21 12.18 15.03 22.25
CA MET A 21 11.99 13.79 21.49
C MET A 21 10.58 13.88 20.92
N ALA A 22 10.47 14.38 19.69
CA ALA A 22 9.25 14.29 18.93
C ALA A 22 8.96 12.80 18.72
N GLN A 23 8.09 12.23 19.56
CA GLN A 23 7.49 10.93 19.31
C GLN A 23 6.78 11.02 17.96
N GLN A 24 7.46 10.56 16.92
CA GLN A 24 6.84 10.30 15.62
C GLN A 24 5.87 9.14 15.87
N ALA A 25 4.60 9.48 16.10
CA ALA A 25 3.55 8.48 16.09
C ALA A 25 3.61 7.76 14.73
N PRO A 26 3.49 6.42 14.70
CA PRO A 26 3.44 5.70 13.45
C PRO A 26 2.24 6.23 12.66
N ALA A 27 2.50 6.86 11.51
CA ALA A 27 1.45 7.20 10.57
C ALA A 27 0.85 5.88 10.09
N THR A 28 -0.32 5.54 10.61
CA THR A 28 -1.12 4.45 10.06
C THR A 28 -1.52 4.87 8.65
N VAL A 29 -0.83 4.34 7.64
CA VAL A 29 -1.28 4.46 6.25
C VAL A 29 -2.57 3.64 6.18
N ALA A 30 -3.71 4.30 6.40
CA ALA A 30 -5.00 3.68 6.21
C ALA A 30 -5.04 3.18 4.76
N ALA A 31 -5.17 1.86 4.59
CA ALA A 31 -5.37 1.28 3.28
C ALA A 31 -6.65 1.90 2.72
N ALA A 32 -6.53 2.66 1.63
CA ALA A 32 -7.69 3.26 0.99
C ALA A 32 -8.63 2.14 0.51
N THR A 33 -9.86 2.16 0.98
CA THR A 33 -10.89 1.22 0.54
C THR A 33 -11.12 1.38 -0.97
N PRO A 34 -11.11 0.29 -1.77
CA PRO A 34 -11.39 0.37 -3.20
C PRO A 34 -12.76 0.99 -3.48
N PRO A 35 -12.90 1.87 -4.50
CA PRO A 35 -14.19 2.43 -4.88
C PRO A 35 -15.19 1.33 -5.26
N PRO A 36 -16.45 1.39 -4.81
CA PRO A 36 -17.44 0.36 -5.14
C PRO A 36 -17.80 0.38 -6.63
N GLY A 37 -18.26 -0.78 -7.14
CA GLY A 37 -18.81 -0.91 -8.48
C GLY A 37 -18.57 -2.29 -9.09
N PRO A 38 -19.16 -2.57 -10.27
CA PRO A 38 -19.16 -3.91 -10.87
C PRO A 38 -17.77 -4.50 -11.09
N GLY A 39 -16.77 -3.67 -11.41
CA GLY A 39 -15.40 -4.14 -11.55
C GLY A 39 -14.75 -4.57 -10.23
N LEU A 40 -15.10 -3.94 -9.10
CA LEU A 40 -14.64 -4.39 -7.78
C LEU A 40 -15.28 -5.73 -7.41
N ASP A 41 -16.58 -5.89 -7.66
CA ASP A 41 -17.32 -7.12 -7.38
C ASP A 41 -16.69 -8.30 -8.14
N LEU A 42 -16.45 -8.12 -9.44
CA LEU A 42 -15.76 -9.11 -10.26
C LEU A 42 -14.34 -9.41 -9.79
N ILE A 43 -13.56 -8.42 -9.36
CA ILE A 43 -12.21 -8.66 -8.82
C ILE A 43 -12.28 -9.53 -7.55
N ASN A 44 -13.23 -9.26 -6.67
CA ASN A 44 -13.41 -10.03 -5.44
C ASN A 44 -13.86 -11.47 -5.71
N GLU A 45 -14.72 -11.66 -6.72
CA GLU A 45 -15.23 -12.98 -7.12
C GLU A 45 -14.21 -13.81 -7.89
N ARG A 46 -13.39 -13.17 -8.76
CA ARG A 46 -12.58 -13.88 -9.75
C ARG A 46 -11.08 -13.95 -9.47
N CYS A 47 -10.52 -13.01 -8.72
CA CYS A 47 -9.05 -12.86 -8.66
C CYS A 47 -8.40 -13.49 -7.42
N GLY A 48 -9.18 -13.83 -6.39
CA GLY A 48 -8.68 -14.29 -5.09
C GLY A 48 -8.25 -15.77 -5.01
N PHE A 49 -8.36 -16.53 -6.10
CA PHE A 49 -8.13 -17.98 -6.08
C PHE A 49 -6.65 -18.37 -6.00
N CYS A 50 -5.76 -17.59 -6.62
CA CYS A 50 -4.33 -17.92 -6.72
C CYS A 50 -3.44 -17.01 -5.86
N HIS A 51 -3.84 -15.76 -5.62
CA HIS A 51 -3.10 -14.79 -4.80
C HIS A 51 -4.07 -13.76 -4.20
N THR A 52 -3.57 -12.92 -3.29
CA THR A 52 -4.40 -11.85 -2.71
C THR A 52 -4.69 -10.76 -3.74
N THR A 53 -5.86 -10.13 -3.64
CA THR A 53 -6.28 -9.07 -4.57
C THR A 53 -5.72 -7.69 -4.21
N GLY A 54 -5.19 -7.53 -2.98
CA GLY A 54 -4.72 -6.23 -2.47
C GLY A 54 -3.64 -5.57 -3.32
N GLN A 55 -2.81 -6.37 -4.01
CA GLN A 55 -1.78 -5.86 -4.91
C GLN A 55 -2.35 -5.15 -6.15
N VAL A 56 -3.58 -5.46 -6.56
CA VAL A 56 -4.26 -4.79 -7.68
C VAL A 56 -4.43 -3.30 -7.37
N PHE A 57 -4.94 -2.97 -6.19
CA PHE A 57 -5.29 -1.60 -5.81
C PHE A 57 -4.07 -0.71 -5.48
N GLN A 58 -2.89 -1.31 -5.36
CA GLN A 58 -1.62 -0.61 -5.12
C GLN A 58 -0.92 -0.21 -6.42
N LYS A 59 -1.33 -0.75 -7.57
CA LYS A 59 -0.72 -0.38 -8.85
C LYS A 59 -1.49 0.76 -9.50
N ARG A 60 -0.79 1.49 -10.36
CA ARG A 60 -1.36 2.45 -11.29
C ARG A 60 -0.87 2.09 -12.67
N ARG A 61 -1.78 1.91 -13.61
CA ARG A 61 -1.47 1.46 -14.97
C ARG A 61 -2.42 2.11 -15.96
N SER A 62 -1.95 2.33 -17.18
CA SER A 62 -2.84 2.71 -18.27
C SER A 62 -3.89 1.63 -18.54
N GLU A 63 -4.96 1.97 -19.24
CA GLU A 63 -6.01 1.02 -19.60
C GLU A 63 -5.46 -0.18 -20.38
N ALA A 64 -4.56 0.05 -21.34
CA ALA A 64 -3.92 -1.00 -22.12
C ALA A 64 -3.06 -1.96 -21.26
N GLU A 65 -2.31 -1.42 -20.30
CA GLU A 65 -1.54 -2.22 -19.35
C GLU A 65 -2.43 -3.00 -18.38
N TRP A 66 -3.58 -2.44 -17.98
CA TRP A 66 -4.57 -3.16 -17.19
C TRP A 66 -5.20 -4.29 -17.98
N ALA A 67 -5.60 -4.06 -19.23
CA ALA A 67 -6.10 -5.09 -20.13
C ALA A 67 -5.10 -6.26 -20.26
N ALA A 68 -3.83 -5.94 -20.51
CA ALA A 68 -2.77 -6.94 -20.60
C ALA A 68 -2.57 -7.71 -19.27
N THR A 69 -2.67 -7.03 -18.13
CA THR A 69 -2.55 -7.66 -16.82
C THR A 69 -3.69 -8.65 -16.57
N VAL A 70 -4.94 -8.24 -16.80
CA VAL A 70 -6.12 -9.07 -16.56
C VAL A 70 -6.14 -10.26 -17.53
N GLN A 71 -5.85 -10.02 -18.82
CA GLN A 71 -5.69 -11.09 -19.81
C GLN A 71 -4.61 -12.08 -19.39
N GLY A 72 -3.46 -11.59 -18.91
CA GLY A 72 -2.40 -12.47 -18.41
C GLY A 72 -2.78 -13.26 -17.16
N MET A 73 -3.78 -12.85 -16.39
CA MET A 73 -4.33 -13.68 -15.30
C MET A 73 -5.27 -14.75 -15.87
N ALA A 74 -6.10 -14.39 -16.85
CA ALA A 74 -6.98 -15.33 -17.54
C ALA A 74 -6.17 -16.45 -18.24
N ASP A 75 -5.09 -16.08 -18.93
CA ASP A 75 -4.16 -17.02 -19.59
C ASP A 75 -3.48 -17.97 -18.59
N ARG A 76 -3.37 -17.56 -17.32
CA ARG A 76 -2.83 -18.37 -16.20
C ARG A 76 -3.90 -19.17 -15.46
N GLY A 77 -5.14 -19.16 -15.94
CA GLY A 77 -6.24 -19.97 -15.41
C GLY A 77 -7.23 -19.23 -14.51
N ALA A 78 -7.18 -17.89 -14.44
CA ALA A 78 -8.29 -17.16 -13.83
C ALA A 78 -9.55 -17.28 -14.70
N GLU A 79 -10.65 -17.73 -14.12
CA GLU A 79 -11.92 -17.89 -14.84
C GLU A 79 -12.62 -16.54 -14.97
N VAL A 80 -12.30 -15.82 -16.06
CA VAL A 80 -12.83 -14.49 -16.37
C VAL A 80 -13.22 -14.45 -17.85
N SER A 81 -14.48 -14.14 -18.14
CA SER A 81 -15.00 -14.01 -19.51
C SER A 81 -14.49 -12.73 -20.20
N PRO A 82 -14.50 -12.66 -21.55
CA PRO A 82 -14.11 -11.45 -22.28
C PRO A 82 -14.88 -10.18 -21.87
N GLU A 83 -16.16 -10.31 -21.52
CA GLU A 83 -17.01 -9.23 -21.05
C GLU A 83 -16.64 -8.76 -19.64
N GLU A 84 -16.32 -9.70 -18.75
CA GLU A 84 -15.82 -9.40 -17.41
C GLU A 84 -14.44 -8.73 -17.48
N ILE A 85 -13.55 -9.18 -18.38
CA ILE A 85 -12.24 -8.52 -18.61
C ILE A 85 -12.45 -7.04 -18.96
N LYS A 86 -13.35 -6.73 -19.91
CA LYS A 86 -13.65 -5.33 -20.28
C LYS A 86 -14.17 -4.53 -19.08
N THR A 87 -15.06 -5.12 -18.29
CA THR A 87 -15.63 -4.47 -17.10
C THR A 87 -14.56 -4.17 -16.05
N ILE A 88 -13.70 -5.16 -15.75
CA ILE A 88 -12.60 -5.03 -14.80
C ILE A 88 -11.59 -4.00 -15.30
N THR A 89 -11.19 -4.05 -16.57
CA THR A 89 -10.24 -3.11 -17.17
C THR A 89 -10.76 -1.68 -17.12
N ALA A 90 -12.03 -1.44 -17.48
CA ALA A 90 -12.63 -0.11 -17.43
C ALA A 90 -12.68 0.44 -16.00
N TYR A 91 -13.03 -0.41 -15.02
CA TYR A 91 -12.98 -0.04 -13.60
C TYR A 91 -11.57 0.31 -13.14
N LEU A 92 -10.57 -0.50 -13.50
CA LEU A 92 -9.19 -0.27 -13.11
C LEU A 92 -8.60 0.98 -13.77
N ALA A 93 -8.88 1.22 -15.05
CA ALA A 93 -8.46 2.43 -15.74
C ALA A 93 -9.09 3.69 -15.12
N LYS A 94 -10.39 3.65 -14.79
CA LYS A 94 -11.09 4.80 -14.19
C LYS A 94 -10.53 5.19 -12.83
N ASN A 95 -10.21 4.21 -11.98
CA ASN A 95 -9.89 4.45 -10.57
C ASN A 95 -8.38 4.36 -10.26
N TYR A 96 -7.62 3.68 -11.12
CA TYR A 96 -6.23 3.30 -10.90
C TYR A 96 -5.35 3.61 -12.13
N ALA A 97 -5.67 4.64 -12.89
CA ALA A 97 -4.76 5.21 -13.90
C ALA A 97 -3.64 6.07 -13.26
N PRO A 98 -2.48 6.22 -13.92
CA PRO A 98 -1.46 7.19 -13.53
C PRO A 98 -2.03 8.61 -13.53
N ALA A 99 -1.43 9.50 -12.74
CA ALA A 99 -1.76 10.91 -12.81
C ALA A 99 -1.50 11.45 -14.23
N PRO A 100 -2.30 12.41 -14.73
CA PRO A 100 -2.06 13.05 -16.01
C PRO A 100 -0.61 13.56 -16.12
N GLY A 101 0.09 13.22 -17.20
CA GLY A 101 1.48 13.61 -17.42
C GLY A 101 2.54 12.73 -16.74
N ALA A 102 2.15 11.69 -15.99
CA ALA A 102 3.09 10.68 -15.54
C ALA A 102 3.64 9.89 -16.73
N ALA A 103 4.96 9.73 -16.79
CA ALA A 103 5.60 8.88 -17.80
C ALA A 103 5.06 7.44 -17.70
N PRO A 104 4.88 6.72 -18.83
CA PRO A 104 4.43 5.34 -18.80
C PRO A 104 5.38 4.50 -17.95
N SER A 105 4.82 3.64 -17.08
CA SER A 105 5.63 2.71 -16.32
C SER A 105 6.30 1.75 -17.30
N ALA A 106 7.64 1.66 -17.27
CA ALA A 106 8.36 0.65 -18.02
C ALA A 106 7.88 -0.73 -17.52
N GLY A 107 7.12 -1.43 -18.36
CA GLY A 107 6.40 -2.65 -17.99
C GLY A 107 7.31 -3.67 -17.32
N GLY A 108 7.10 -3.88 -16.01
CA GLY A 108 7.68 -4.99 -15.27
C GLY A 108 7.01 -6.29 -15.69
N ARG A 109 7.81 -7.19 -16.26
CA ARG A 109 7.47 -8.58 -16.58
C ARG A 109 6.97 -9.35 -15.36
#